data_AF-A0A1D2X1A2-F1
#
_entry.id   AF-A0A1D2X1A2-F1
#
_cell.length_a   1.000
_cell.length_b   1.000
_cell.length_c   1.000
_cell.angle_alpha   90.00
_cell.angle_beta   90.00
_cell.angle_gamma   90.00
#
_symmetry.space_group_name_H-M   'P 1'
#
loop_
_entity.id
_entity.type
_entity.pdbx_description
1 polymer ?
#
loop_
_entity_poly.entity_id
_entity_poly.type
_entity_poly.pdbx_seq_one_letter_code
_entity_poly.pdbx_strand_id
1 'polypeptide(L)'
;MLSGILTLIVLLLIVILIIKFIISYGGLILKIGVHLLAGWILLGFVNIVPGIDIPINLLTIIISGFGGVFGTFILVLLSLI
;
A
#
# COMPACT_ATOMS: atom_id res chain seq x y z
N MET A 1 3.12 23.31 -8.08
CA MET A 1 3.61 22.29 -7.13
C MET A 1 2.65 22.06 -5.96
N LEU A 2 2.19 23.12 -5.28
CA LEU A 2 1.20 23.00 -4.18
C LEU A 2 -0.11 22.32 -4.60
N SER A 3 -0.62 22.63 -5.80
CA SER A 3 -1.84 22.02 -6.35
C SER A 3 -1.73 20.50 -6.50
N GLY A 4 -0.63 19.99 -7.06
CA GLY A 4 -0.42 18.55 -7.25
C GLY A 4 -0.34 17.76 -5.92
N ILE A 5 0.30 18.34 -4.90
CA ILE A 5 0.40 17.74 -3.57
C ILE A 5 -0.99 17.70 -2.89
N LEU A 6 -1.78 18.75 -3.02
CA LEU A 6 -3.16 18.80 -2.50
C LEU A 6 -4.04 17.75 -3.17
N THR A 7 -3.95 17.60 -4.50
CA THR A 7 -4.71 16.58 -5.23
C THR A 7 -4.34 15.17 -4.76
N LEU A 8 -3.05 14.91 -4.52
CA LEU A 8 -2.58 13.61 -4.03
C LEU A 8 -3.13 13.28 -2.64
N ILE A 9 -3.14 14.26 -1.73
CA ILE A 9 -3.66 14.11 -0.36
C ILE A 9 -5.18 13.86 -0.37
N VAL A 10 -5.92 14.60 -1.20
CA VAL A 10 -7.38 14.41 -1.34
C VAL A 10 -7.68 13.03 -1.92
N LEU A 11 -6.94 12.61 -2.94
CA LEU A 11 -7.09 11.28 -3.53
C LEU A 11 -6.78 10.17 -2.51
N LEU A 12 -5.72 10.34 -1.71
CA LEU A 12 -5.36 9.41 -0.65
C LEU A 12 -6.46 9.29 0.41
N LEU A 13 -7.04 10.42 0.83
CA LEU A 13 -8.17 10.46 1.77
C LEU A 13 -9.40 9.71 1.24
N ILE A 14 -9.73 9.90 -0.05
CA ILE A 14 -10.84 9.21 -0.71
C ILE A 14 -10.59 7.70 -0.76
N VAL A 15 -9.38 7.29 -1.14
CA VAL A 15 -8.98 5.88 -1.18
C VAL A 15 -9.09 5.24 0.20
N ILE A 16 -8.61 5.92 1.25
CA ILE A 16 -8.73 5.44 2.64
C ILE A 16 -10.21 5.28 3.05
N LEU A 17 -11.06 6.24 2.68
CA LEU A 17 -12.49 6.20 3.02
C LEU A 17 -13.20 5.02 2.33
N ILE A 18 -12.92 4.82 1.04
CA ILE A 18 -13.45 3.71 0.23
C ILE A 18 -12.97 2.37 0.80
N ILE A 19 -11.68 2.24 1.10
CA ILE A 19 -11.10 1.05 1.73
C ILE A 19 -11.78 0.72 3.06
N LYS A 20 -11.97 1.73 3.92
CA LYS A 20 -12.60 1.55 5.23
C LYS A 20 -14.06 1.11 5.11
N PHE A 21 -14.79 1.68 4.15
CA PHE A 21 -16.18 1.30 3.87
C PHE A 21 -16.27 -0.14 3.34
N ILE A 22 -15.39 -0.50 2.40
CA ILE A 22 -15.33 -1.83 1.81
C ILE A 22 -14.98 -2.90 2.85
N ILE A 23 -14.06 -2.61 3.78
CA ILE A 23 -13.72 -3.54 4.87
C ILE A 23 -14.90 -3.74 5.84
N SER A 24 -15.69 -2.69 6.08
CA SER A 24 -16.81 -2.75 7.04
C SER A 24 -17.97 -3.62 6.56
N TYR A 25 -18.23 -3.66 5.25
CA TYR A 25 -19.38 -4.38 4.68
C TYR A 25 -18.97 -5.57 3.79
N GLY A 26 -17.69 -5.74 3.52
CA GLY A 26 -17.17 -6.76 2.62
C GLY A 26 -17.07 -8.14 3.26
N GLY A 27 -17.37 -9.18 2.47
CA GLY A 27 -17.04 -10.57 2.80
C GLY A 27 -15.53 -10.82 2.86
N LEU A 28 -15.15 -12.02 3.27
CA LEU A 28 -13.75 -12.40 3.51
C LEU A 28 -12.84 -12.19 2.28
N ILE A 29 -13.31 -12.56 1.09
CA ILE A 29 -12.62 -12.36 -0.20
C ILE A 29 -12.36 -10.87 -0.47
N LEU A 30 -13.34 -10.03 -0.14
CA LEU A 30 -13.29 -8.59 -0.36
C LEU A 30 -12.28 -7.93 0.59
N LYS A 31 -12.22 -8.38 1.84
CA LYS A 31 -11.21 -7.95 2.82
C LYS A 31 -9.79 -8.32 2.39
N ILE A 32 -9.60 -9.52 1.83
CA ILE A 32 -8.32 -9.95 1.26
C ILE A 32 -7.93 -9.04 0.10
N GLY A 33 -8.85 -8.80 -0.85
CA GLY A 33 -8.59 -7.93 -2.00
C GLY A 33 -8.16 -6.53 -1.57
N VAL A 34 -8.78 -5.96 -0.53
CA VAL A 34 -8.40 -4.67 0.02
C VAL A 34 -7.01 -4.67 0.67
N HIS A 35 -6.65 -5.72 1.41
CA HIS A 35 -5.30 -5.83 1.98
C HIS A 35 -4.24 -5.92 0.88
N LEU A 36 -4.50 -6.71 -0.18
CA LEU A 36 -3.60 -6.80 -1.33
C LEU A 36 -3.47 -5.46 -2.06
N LEU A 37 -4.56 -4.74 -2.29
CA LEU A 37 -4.51 -3.40 -2.89
C LEU A 37 -3.74 -2.41 -2.00
N ALA A 38 -3.96 -2.45 -0.69
CA ALA A 38 -3.23 -1.60 0.26
C ALA A 38 -1.72 -1.91 0.25
N GLY A 39 -1.35 -3.19 0.22
CA GLY A 39 0.04 -3.63 0.10
C GLY A 39 0.69 -3.19 -1.21
N TRP A 40 -0.02 -3.33 -2.33
CA TRP A 40 0.44 -2.86 -3.62
C TRP A 40 0.66 -1.34 -3.64
N ILE A 41 -0.26 -0.56 -3.07
CA ILE A 41 -0.13 0.89 -2.94
C ILE A 41 1.08 1.27 -2.07
N LEU A 42 1.24 0.62 -0.91
CA LEU A 42 2.36 0.85 0.00
C LEU A 42 3.72 0.59 -0.68
N LEU A 43 3.84 -0.53 -1.40
CA LEU A 43 5.05 -0.84 -2.18
C LEU A 43 5.30 0.19 -3.28
N GLY A 44 4.23 0.61 -3.97
CA GLY A 44 4.30 1.67 -4.97
C GLY A 44 4.86 2.97 -4.39
N PHE A 45 4.43 3.38 -3.19
CA PHE A 45 4.96 4.56 -2.51
C PHE A 45 6.44 4.41 -2.14
N VAL A 46 6.83 3.24 -1.63
CA VAL A 46 8.20 3.00 -1.19
C VAL A 46 9.17 2.97 -2.37
N ASN A 47 8.77 2.41 -3.51
CA ASN A 47 9.60 2.39 -4.72
C ASN A 47 9.76 3.75 -5.42
N ILE A 48 9.10 4.81 -4.94
CA ILE A 48 9.37 6.18 -5.39
C ILE A 48 10.66 6.72 -4.72
N VAL A 49 11.04 6.15 -3.57
CA VAL A 49 12.22 6.59 -2.83
C VAL A 49 13.48 6.13 -3.56
N PRO A 50 14.39 7.04 -3.93
CA PRO A 50 15.62 6.66 -4.63
C PRO A 50 16.49 5.77 -3.75
N GLY A 51 16.99 4.66 -4.32
CA GLY A 51 17.81 3.67 -3.62
C GLY A 51 17.03 2.52 -2.97
N ILE A 52 15.70 2.50 -3.08
CA ILE A 52 14.86 1.36 -2.68
C ILE A 52 14.20 0.77 -3.93
N ASP A 53 14.39 -0.53 -4.15
CA ASP A 53 13.77 -1.24 -5.28
C ASP A 53 13.24 -2.60 -4.82
N ILE A 54 11.96 -2.60 -4.44
CA ILE A 54 11.26 -3.81 -4.01
C ILE A 54 10.44 -4.35 -5.17
N PRO A 55 10.67 -5.59 -5.63
CA PRO A 55 9.91 -6.15 -6.74
C PRO A 55 8.42 -6.23 -6.39
N ILE A 56 7.56 -5.67 -7.23
CA ILE A 56 6.10 -5.70 -7.05
C ILE A 56 5.56 -7.03 -7.60
N ASN A 57 5.56 -8.07 -6.77
CA ASN A 57 5.04 -9.39 -7.10
C ASN A 57 4.02 -9.84 -6.04
N LEU A 58 3.36 -10.97 -6.26
CA LEU A 58 2.29 -11.42 -5.36
C LEU A 58 2.79 -11.62 -3.91
N LEU A 59 4.01 -12.12 -3.72
CA LEU A 59 4.60 -12.37 -2.40
C LEU A 59 4.85 -11.06 -1.65
N THR A 60 5.50 -10.08 -2.27
CA THR A 60 5.77 -8.78 -1.64
C THR A 60 4.48 -8.03 -1.36
N ILE A 61 3.49 -8.11 -2.26
CA ILE A 61 2.15 -7.53 -2.05
C ILE A 61 1.44 -8.19 -0.87
N ILE A 62 1.54 -9.51 -0.70
CA ILE A 62 0.94 -10.21 0.45
C ILE A 62 1.63 -9.78 1.75
N ILE A 63 2.97 -9.76 1.79
CA ILE A 63 3.73 -9.37 2.97
C ILE A 63 3.43 -7.93 3.36
N SER A 64 3.43 -7.00 2.40
CA SER A 64 3.10 -5.60 2.63
C SER A 64 1.60 -5.38 2.90
N GLY A 65 0.73 -6.19 2.30
CA GLY A 65 -0.71 -6.02 2.36
C GLY A 65 -1.30 -6.50 3.68
N PHE A 66 -0.88 -7.67 4.15
CA PHE A 66 -1.29 -8.21 5.44
C PHE A 66 -0.42 -7.70 6.60
N GLY A 67 0.88 -7.46 6.36
CA GLY A 67 1.77 -6.86 7.35
C GLY A 67 1.64 -5.33 7.46
N GLY A 68 0.92 -4.69 6.54
CA GLY A 68 0.80 -3.24 6.47
C GLY A 68 2.16 -2.55 6.44
N VAL A 69 2.27 -1.43 7.14
CA VAL A 69 3.51 -0.63 7.23
C VAL A 69 4.69 -1.43 7.80
N PHE A 70 4.47 -2.30 8.79
CA PHE A 70 5.53 -3.15 9.34
C PHE A 70 6.05 -4.17 8.32
N GLY A 71 5.14 -4.80 7.58
CA GLY A 71 5.50 -5.72 6.50
C GLY A 71 6.29 -5.00 5.40
N THR A 72 5.86 -3.81 5.01
CA THR A 72 6.59 -2.98 4.05
C THR A 72 7.97 -2.58 4.58
N PHE A 73 8.08 -2.21 5.86
CA PHE A 73 9.36 -1.82 6.48
C PHE A 73 10.38 -2.97 6.48
N ILE A 74 9.93 -4.20 6.76
CA ILE A 74 10.79 -5.40 6.66
C ILE A 74 11.30 -5.57 5.22
N LEU A 75 10.44 -5.40 4.21
CA LEU A 75 10.84 -5.51 2.80
C LEU A 75 11.83 -4.41 2.40
N VAL A 76 11.68 -3.20 2.94
CA VAL A 76 12.67 -2.12 2.76
C VAL A 76 14.02 -2.51 3.34
N LEU A 77 14.05 -3.00 4.59
CA LEU A 77 15.30 -3.47 5.20
C LEU A 77 15.95 -4.57 4.38
N LEU A 78 15.15 -5.51 3.86
CA LEU A 78 15.64 -6.58 3.02
C LEU A 78 16.17 -6.09 1.67
N SER A 79 15.62 -5.00 1.12
CA SER A 79 16.08 -4.36 -0.12
C SER A 79 17.41 -3.60 0.04
N LEU A 80 17.80 -3.25 1.26
CA LEU A 80 19.02 -2.48 1.55
C LEU A 80 20.22 -3.36 1.88
N ILE A 81 20.02 -4.67 2.04
CA ILE A 81 21.03 -5.69 2.32
C ILE A 81 21.42 -6.36 1.00
#